data_AF-A0A963WRD2-F1
#
_entry.id   AF-A0A963WRD2-F1
#
_cell.length_a   1.000
_cell.length_b   1.000
_cell.length_c   1.000
_cell.angle_alpha   90.00
_cell.angle_beta   90.00
_cell.angle_gamma   90.00
#
_symmetry.space_group_name_H-M   'P 1'
#
loop_
_entity.id
_entity.type
_entity.pdbx_description
1 polymer ?
#
loop_
_entity_poly.entity_id
_entity_poly.type
_entity_poly.pdbx_seq_one_letter_code
_entity_poly.pdbx_strand_id
1 'polypeptide(L)'
;MRLLLPLTAGVAALALGAPMAAQAQGTLPATAMHDARFDRFTPKADPVTTRIDYSIWDDALGFMVFRMGRSIREGAPSVDPSMGTRRIYGHDSRLRLEGNRVVFSFLEDNVIQSLVDYKQDLEQTADKVDIASLSRNEQLAFWINLHNVSVMAKIAEDYPLSQPSRMKIGSENLPLDEAPFITVNGVAMSPKDIRTKIVYPNWKNPKVMYGFWRGEIGGPSIRDVAFTAANVGELLDESAREFVNALRGTEKRGKTLHVSKIYEEAAPFYFANWQPDLTAHLSQYANAEVKAEIGETSEAKASIYEYAVADLANGEREPSYSNVVETDANGDQVSKSFRIPGNVQRLVTERAQKINKIIRRGERTGTVTFIGIDLPGEENQPEQVE
;
A
#
# COMPACT_ATOMS: atom_id res chain seq x y z
N MET A 1 -23.98 -49.55 75.96
CA MET A 1 -22.50 -49.47 76.04
C MET A 1 -22.00 -48.76 74.78
N ARG A 2 -21.18 -47.70 74.94
CA ARG A 2 -20.62 -46.74 73.94
C ARG A 2 -21.62 -45.70 73.38
N LEU A 3 -21.73 -44.47 73.91
CA LEU A 3 -20.89 -43.23 73.79
C LEU A 3 -20.69 -42.73 72.35
N LEU A 4 -21.28 -41.57 72.00
CA LEU A 4 -20.58 -40.34 71.56
C LEU A 4 -21.55 -39.19 71.18
N LEU A 5 -21.03 -37.97 71.32
CA LEU A 5 -21.66 -36.64 71.39
C LEU A 5 -22.38 -36.13 70.11
N PRO A 6 -23.26 -35.10 70.22
CA PRO A 6 -23.71 -34.31 69.08
C PRO A 6 -22.71 -33.19 68.75
N LEU A 7 -22.37 -33.05 67.47
CA LEU A 7 -21.52 -31.97 66.94
C LEU A 7 -22.38 -30.77 66.52
N THR A 8 -21.95 -29.59 66.95
CA THR A 8 -22.47 -28.26 66.62
C THR A 8 -22.31 -27.93 65.13
N ALA A 9 -23.39 -27.52 64.46
CA ALA A 9 -23.35 -26.92 63.12
C ALA A 9 -23.36 -25.39 63.24
N GLY A 10 -22.25 -24.77 62.85
CA GLY A 10 -22.08 -23.32 62.77
C GLY A 10 -22.79 -22.73 61.56
N VAL A 11 -23.43 -21.58 61.79
CA VAL A 11 -24.06 -20.73 60.78
C VAL A 11 -22.96 -20.03 59.97
N ALA A 12 -22.88 -20.32 58.67
CA ALA A 12 -22.07 -19.55 57.72
C ALA A 12 -23.00 -18.65 56.90
N ALA A 13 -22.85 -17.34 57.09
CA ALA A 13 -23.58 -16.30 56.36
C ALA A 13 -23.10 -16.23 54.89
N LEU A 14 -24.06 -16.31 53.97
CA LEU A 14 -23.90 -16.04 52.55
C LEU A 14 -23.74 -14.54 52.32
N ALA A 15 -22.54 -14.10 51.92
CA ALA A 15 -22.33 -12.76 51.36
C ALA A 15 -22.44 -12.83 49.82
N LEU A 16 -23.42 -12.11 49.28
CA LEU A 16 -23.64 -11.89 47.85
C LEU A 16 -22.50 -11.05 47.28
N GLY A 17 -21.64 -11.66 46.46
CA GLY A 17 -20.69 -10.95 45.59
C GLY A 17 -21.33 -10.66 44.23
N ALA A 18 -21.66 -9.41 43.96
CA ALA A 18 -22.08 -8.96 42.63
C ALA A 18 -20.87 -8.95 41.68
N PRO A 19 -21.02 -9.36 40.40
CA PRO A 19 -19.96 -9.20 39.42
C PRO A 19 -19.87 -7.71 39.03
N MET A 20 -18.73 -7.08 39.30
CA MET A 20 -18.40 -5.77 38.73
C MET A 20 -18.36 -5.89 37.21
N ALA A 21 -19.31 -5.25 36.54
CA ALA A 21 -19.24 -4.97 35.13
C ALA A 21 -18.05 -4.03 34.89
N ALA A 22 -16.99 -4.55 34.28
CA ALA A 22 -15.92 -3.73 33.72
C ALA A 22 -16.49 -2.98 32.51
N GLN A 23 -16.90 -1.73 32.72
CA GLN A 23 -17.16 -0.80 31.62
C GLN A 23 -15.83 -0.47 30.96
N ALA A 24 -15.53 -1.12 29.83
CA ALA A 24 -14.50 -0.67 28.91
C ALA A 24 -15.01 0.58 28.17
N GLN A 25 -14.92 1.74 28.82
CA GLN A 25 -14.93 3.03 28.15
C GLN A 25 -13.54 3.26 27.57
N GLY A 26 -13.36 2.87 26.32
CA GLY A 26 -12.19 3.19 25.51
C GLY A 26 -12.57 4.14 24.39
N THR A 27 -13.16 5.30 24.71
CA THR A 27 -13.23 6.41 23.75
C THR A 27 -11.82 6.99 23.67
N LEU A 28 -11.06 6.65 22.64
CA LEU A 28 -9.79 7.32 22.35
C LEU A 28 -10.11 8.81 22.09
N PRO A 29 -9.59 9.76 22.89
CA PRO A 29 -9.84 11.17 22.64
C PRO A 29 -9.03 11.59 21.40
N ALA A 30 -9.68 12.31 20.49
CA ALA A 30 -9.13 12.85 19.24
C ALA A 30 -7.99 13.88 19.42
N THR A 31 -7.44 14.02 20.63
CA THR A 31 -6.38 14.98 20.98
C THR A 31 -4.96 14.41 20.89
N ALA A 32 -4.79 13.14 20.49
CA ALA A 32 -3.47 12.52 20.37
C ALA A 32 -2.72 12.79 19.03
N MET A 33 -3.31 13.54 18.09
CA MET A 33 -2.76 13.65 16.72
C MET A 33 -2.29 15.05 16.30
N HIS A 34 -2.51 16.09 17.11
CA HIS A 34 -2.12 17.45 16.74
C HIS A 34 -0.69 17.76 17.16
N ASP A 35 0.25 17.67 16.21
CA ASP A 35 1.64 18.06 16.37
C ASP A 35 1.87 19.38 15.63
N ALA A 36 1.97 20.48 16.40
CA ALA A 36 2.01 21.86 15.88
C ALA A 36 3.17 22.12 14.89
N ARG A 37 4.17 21.23 14.84
CA ARG A 37 5.25 21.33 13.85
C ARG A 37 4.73 21.15 12.42
N PHE A 38 3.64 20.41 12.23
CA PHE A 38 3.05 20.08 10.93
C PHE A 38 2.04 21.13 10.43
N ASP A 39 1.57 22.04 11.28
CA ASP A 39 0.62 23.12 10.92
C ASP A 39 1.15 24.02 9.79
N ARG A 40 2.47 24.10 9.65
CA ARG A 40 3.13 24.85 8.55
C ARG A 40 2.83 24.28 7.16
N PHE A 41 2.39 23.02 7.08
CA PHE A 41 2.08 22.31 5.84
C PHE A 41 0.58 22.32 5.52
N THR A 42 -0.24 22.99 6.32
CA THR A 42 -1.67 23.15 6.03
C THR A 42 -1.87 24.03 4.80
N PRO A 43 -2.66 23.60 3.80
CA PRO A 43 -2.90 24.36 2.58
C PRO A 43 -3.40 25.78 2.85
N LYS A 44 -2.76 26.78 2.23
CA LYS A 44 -3.18 28.19 2.28
C LYS A 44 -4.36 28.45 1.34
N ALA A 45 -5.16 29.47 1.65
CA ALA A 45 -6.36 29.82 0.89
C ALA A 45 -6.07 30.36 -0.52
N ASP A 46 -4.93 31.04 -0.71
CA ASP A 46 -4.54 31.68 -1.96
C ASP A 46 -3.37 30.92 -2.61
N PRO A 47 -3.64 29.98 -3.55
CA PRO A 47 -2.60 29.15 -4.13
C PRO A 47 -1.80 29.88 -5.22
N VAL A 48 -0.51 29.60 -5.30
CA VAL A 48 0.35 29.98 -6.43
C VAL A 48 0.27 28.92 -7.54
N THR A 49 0.51 29.35 -8.77
CA THR A 49 0.46 28.51 -9.98
C THR A 49 1.75 27.74 -10.26
N THR A 50 2.74 27.84 -9.37
CA THR A 50 4.00 27.10 -9.45
C THR A 50 3.73 25.59 -9.51
N ARG A 51 4.47 24.89 -10.38
CA ARG A 51 4.41 23.44 -10.55
C ARG A 51 5.80 22.85 -10.34
N ILE A 52 5.85 21.65 -9.76
CA ILE A 52 7.06 20.87 -9.61
C ILE A 52 7.15 19.90 -10.80
N ASP A 53 8.33 19.81 -11.40
CA ASP A 53 8.57 18.88 -12.50
C ASP A 53 8.95 17.51 -11.95
N TYR A 54 8.14 16.50 -12.29
CA TYR A 54 8.33 15.11 -11.88
C TYR A 54 8.75 14.21 -13.04
N SER A 55 9.17 14.75 -14.19
CA SER A 55 9.53 13.98 -15.40
C SER A 55 10.61 12.92 -15.15
N ILE A 56 11.66 13.27 -14.39
CA ILE A 56 12.73 12.33 -14.04
C ILE A 56 12.18 11.14 -13.22
N TRP A 57 11.23 11.41 -12.32
CA TRP A 57 10.61 10.38 -11.50
C TRP A 57 9.62 9.53 -12.29
N ASP A 58 8.89 10.14 -13.20
CA ASP A 58 8.00 9.46 -14.14
C ASP A 58 8.79 8.43 -14.96
N ASP A 59 9.90 8.87 -15.55
CA ASP A 59 10.81 8.00 -16.31
C ASP A 59 11.35 6.86 -15.43
N ALA A 60 11.84 7.19 -14.23
CA ALA A 60 12.38 6.19 -13.31
C ALA A 60 11.32 5.14 -12.92
N LEU A 61 10.10 5.56 -12.61
CA LEU A 61 8.99 4.66 -12.32
C LEU A 61 8.65 3.76 -13.51
N GLY A 62 8.69 4.29 -14.73
CA GLY A 62 8.46 3.52 -15.95
C GLY A 62 9.43 2.35 -16.14
N PHE A 63 10.69 2.50 -15.70
CA PHE A 63 11.69 1.42 -15.76
C PHE A 63 11.63 0.47 -14.57
N MET A 64 11.29 0.97 -13.38
CA MET A 64 11.37 0.18 -12.14
C MET A 64 10.09 -0.58 -11.80
N VAL A 65 8.93 -0.12 -12.28
CA VAL A 65 7.63 -0.68 -11.90
C VAL A 65 7.22 -1.79 -12.86
N PHE A 66 7.18 -3.00 -12.33
CA PHE A 66 6.65 -4.16 -13.03
C PHE A 66 5.14 -4.30 -12.76
N ARG A 67 4.33 -3.97 -13.77
CA ARG A 67 2.86 -4.03 -13.70
C ARG A 67 2.36 -5.46 -13.56
N MET A 68 1.62 -5.82 -12.51
CA MET A 68 1.07 -7.18 -12.35
C MET A 68 -0.32 -7.38 -13.00
N GLY A 69 -0.93 -6.29 -13.46
CA GLY A 69 -2.28 -6.27 -14.03
C GLY A 69 -3.37 -6.43 -12.96
N ARG A 70 -4.63 -6.18 -13.36
CA ARG A 70 -5.80 -6.25 -12.48
C ARG A 70 -5.90 -7.57 -11.70
N SER A 71 -6.49 -7.52 -10.51
CA SER A 71 -6.87 -8.72 -9.78
C SER A 71 -7.88 -9.55 -10.58
N ILE A 72 -7.72 -10.88 -10.53
CA ILE A 72 -8.74 -11.85 -10.96
C ILE A 72 -9.51 -12.42 -9.77
N ARG A 73 -9.28 -11.88 -8.58
CA ARG A 73 -9.88 -12.29 -7.30
C ARG A 73 -9.74 -13.77 -6.96
N GLU A 74 -8.63 -14.37 -7.39
CA GLU A 74 -8.29 -15.75 -7.10
C GLU A 74 -6.95 -15.82 -6.38
N GLY A 75 -6.93 -16.52 -5.24
CA GLY A 75 -5.69 -16.81 -4.52
C GLY A 75 -4.78 -17.68 -5.38
N ALA A 76 -3.52 -17.28 -5.47
CA ALA A 76 -2.52 -18.05 -6.18
C ALA A 76 -2.27 -19.40 -5.46
N PRO A 77 -2.08 -20.50 -6.21
CA PRO A 77 -1.94 -21.84 -5.63
C PRO A 77 -0.68 -21.96 -4.77
N SER A 78 -0.61 -22.97 -3.91
CA SER A 78 0.61 -23.28 -3.15
C SER A 78 1.78 -23.56 -4.09
N VAL A 79 2.98 -23.14 -3.69
CA VAL A 79 4.21 -23.39 -4.44
C VAL A 79 4.86 -24.65 -3.91
N ASP A 80 5.20 -25.58 -4.80
CA ASP A 80 5.95 -26.78 -4.43
C ASP A 80 7.47 -26.50 -4.43
N PRO A 81 8.23 -27.03 -3.45
CA PRO A 81 9.68 -26.91 -3.45
C PRO A 81 10.30 -27.69 -4.61
N SER A 82 11.48 -27.27 -5.05
CA SER A 82 12.21 -27.99 -6.11
C SER A 82 12.69 -29.37 -5.64
N MET A 83 12.84 -30.29 -6.59
CA MET A 83 13.24 -31.68 -6.30
C MET A 83 14.58 -31.72 -5.56
N GLY A 84 14.61 -32.40 -4.41
CA GLY A 84 15.82 -32.54 -3.58
C GLY A 84 16.00 -31.45 -2.52
N THR A 85 15.09 -30.49 -2.39
CA THR A 85 15.06 -29.53 -1.27
C THR A 85 13.66 -29.41 -0.66
N ARG A 86 13.59 -28.95 0.58
CA ARG A 86 12.32 -28.55 1.25
C ARG A 86 12.14 -27.03 1.27
N ARG A 87 13.10 -26.28 0.75
CA ARG A 87 13.08 -24.82 0.76
C ARG A 87 12.37 -24.28 -0.47
N ILE A 88 11.44 -23.36 -0.24
CA ILE A 88 10.81 -22.56 -1.29
C ILE A 88 11.56 -21.23 -1.32
N TYR A 89 11.92 -20.77 -2.52
CA TYR A 89 12.51 -19.46 -2.75
C TYR A 89 11.49 -18.52 -3.38
N GLY A 90 11.49 -17.26 -2.97
CA GLY A 90 10.63 -16.19 -3.47
C GLY A 90 9.23 -16.18 -2.87
N HIS A 91 8.28 -15.62 -3.62
CA HIS A 91 6.92 -15.43 -3.14
C HIS A 91 6.15 -16.76 -3.08
N ASP A 92 5.56 -17.04 -1.93
CA ASP A 92 4.73 -18.22 -1.63
C ASP A 92 3.29 -17.85 -1.19
N SER A 93 3.04 -16.57 -0.88
CA SER A 93 1.72 -16.08 -0.50
C SER A 93 0.65 -16.32 -1.58
N ARG A 94 -0.60 -16.50 -1.13
CA ARG A 94 -1.79 -16.53 -2.02
C ARG A 94 -2.00 -15.19 -2.74
N LEU A 95 -1.51 -14.08 -2.18
CA LEU A 95 -1.68 -12.73 -2.72
C LEU A 95 -0.52 -12.30 -3.63
N ARG A 96 0.44 -13.20 -3.91
CA ARG A 96 1.66 -12.86 -4.67
C ARG A 96 1.44 -12.35 -6.10
N LEU A 97 0.25 -12.55 -6.68
CA LEU A 97 -0.10 -12.04 -8.01
C LEU A 97 -0.90 -10.72 -7.97
N GLU A 98 -1.07 -10.13 -6.78
CA GLU A 98 -1.80 -8.88 -6.56
C GLU A 98 -0.87 -7.67 -6.49
N GLY A 99 -1.33 -6.54 -7.02
CA GLY A 99 -0.63 -5.25 -6.98
C GLY A 99 0.67 -5.19 -7.79
N ASN A 100 1.14 -4.00 -8.14
CA ASN A 100 2.38 -3.85 -8.91
C ASN A 100 3.64 -4.17 -8.08
N ARG A 101 4.78 -4.36 -8.76
CA ARG A 101 6.07 -4.68 -8.14
C ARG A 101 7.14 -3.67 -8.50
N VAL A 102 8.12 -3.50 -7.62
CA VAL A 102 9.37 -2.78 -7.89
C VAL A 102 10.48 -3.80 -8.09
N VAL A 103 11.30 -3.63 -9.12
CA VAL A 103 12.36 -4.60 -9.50
C VAL A 103 13.63 -4.48 -8.65
N PHE A 104 13.51 -4.40 -7.31
CA PHE A 104 14.64 -4.20 -6.39
C PHE A 104 15.82 -5.16 -6.60
N SER A 105 15.55 -6.44 -6.90
CA SER A 105 16.58 -7.46 -7.16
C SER A 105 17.46 -7.18 -8.37
N PHE A 106 17.08 -6.24 -9.23
CA PHE A 106 17.80 -5.87 -10.45
C PHE A 106 18.36 -4.44 -10.39
N LEU A 107 18.18 -3.72 -9.28
CA LEU A 107 18.75 -2.38 -9.14
C LEU A 107 20.24 -2.48 -8.82
N GLU A 108 21.04 -1.72 -9.56
CA GLU A 108 22.46 -1.53 -9.31
C GLU A 108 22.67 -0.38 -8.31
N ASP A 109 23.81 -0.37 -7.63
CA ASP A 109 24.13 0.61 -6.56
C ASP A 109 24.02 2.07 -7.04
N ASN A 110 24.36 2.36 -8.29
CA ASN A 110 24.21 3.68 -8.90
C ASN A 110 22.73 4.08 -9.11
N VAL A 111 21.86 3.12 -9.44
CA VAL A 111 20.42 3.35 -9.56
C VAL A 111 19.82 3.58 -8.18
N ILE A 112 20.24 2.80 -7.18
CA ILE A 112 19.84 3.01 -5.78
C ILE A 112 20.27 4.40 -5.31
N GLN A 113 21.51 4.81 -5.57
CA GLN A 113 22.00 6.14 -5.24
C GLN A 113 21.18 7.24 -5.93
N SER A 114 20.80 7.04 -7.20
CA SER A 114 19.95 8.00 -7.92
C SER A 114 18.57 8.20 -7.27
N LEU A 115 18.00 7.16 -6.64
CA LEU A 115 16.76 7.27 -5.86
C LEU A 115 16.96 8.08 -4.58
N VAL A 116 18.09 7.88 -3.90
CA VAL A 116 18.47 8.63 -2.70
C VAL A 116 18.67 10.10 -3.04
N ASP A 117 19.37 10.39 -4.14
CA ASP A 117 19.61 11.74 -4.63
C ASP A 117 18.29 12.43 -5.01
N TYR A 118 17.40 11.73 -5.74
CA TYR A 118 16.09 12.27 -6.08
C TYR A 118 15.20 12.53 -4.86
N LYS A 119 15.21 11.64 -3.85
CA LYS A 119 14.56 11.90 -2.56
C LYS A 119 15.08 13.20 -1.95
N GLN A 120 16.40 13.38 -1.89
CA GLN A 120 17.02 14.58 -1.32
C GLN A 120 16.66 15.84 -2.11
N ASP A 121 16.58 15.75 -3.44
CA ASP A 121 16.16 16.87 -4.29
C ASP A 121 14.70 17.29 -4.02
N LEU A 122 13.78 16.34 -3.80
CA LEU A 122 12.41 16.65 -3.39
C LEU A 122 12.35 17.28 -2.00
N GLU A 123 13.15 16.80 -1.05
CA GLU A 123 13.28 17.40 0.29
C GLU A 123 13.75 18.87 0.19
N GLN A 124 14.80 19.13 -0.60
CA GLN A 124 15.35 20.46 -0.82
C GLN A 124 14.42 21.37 -1.64
N THR A 125 13.54 20.81 -2.46
CA THR A 125 12.56 21.60 -3.22
C THR A 125 11.62 22.35 -2.28
N ALA A 126 11.25 21.75 -1.16
CA ALA A 126 10.43 22.41 -0.16
C ALA A 126 11.12 23.60 0.53
N ASP A 127 12.46 23.62 0.58
CA ASP A 127 13.21 24.77 1.11
C ASP A 127 13.19 25.96 0.14
N LYS A 128 12.97 25.71 -1.16
CA LYS A 128 12.94 26.72 -2.23
C LYS A 128 11.52 27.19 -2.56
N VAL A 129 10.55 26.32 -2.39
CA VAL A 129 9.14 26.54 -2.74
C VAL A 129 8.27 26.29 -1.51
N ASP A 130 7.48 27.28 -1.12
CA ASP A 130 6.51 27.12 -0.03
C ASP A 130 5.39 26.16 -0.45
N ILE A 131 5.54 24.89 -0.09
CA ILE A 131 4.60 23.81 -0.43
C ILE A 131 3.18 24.17 -0.01
N ALA A 132 2.97 24.77 1.16
CA ALA A 132 1.64 25.13 1.65
C ALA A 132 0.93 26.18 0.78
N SER A 133 1.69 26.94 -0.02
CA SER A 133 1.15 27.92 -0.98
C SER A 133 0.83 27.32 -2.35
N LEU A 134 1.22 26.09 -2.66
CA LEU A 134 0.91 25.47 -3.96
C LEU A 134 -0.59 25.15 -4.09
N SER A 135 -1.06 24.86 -5.30
CA SER A 135 -2.43 24.33 -5.48
C SER A 135 -2.64 23.02 -4.68
N ARG A 136 -3.85 22.74 -4.21
CA ARG A 136 -4.14 21.53 -3.40
C ARG A 136 -3.71 20.24 -4.11
N ASN A 137 -3.93 20.14 -5.41
CA ASN A 137 -3.52 18.97 -6.19
C ASN A 137 -1.99 18.88 -6.31
N GLU A 138 -1.29 20.00 -6.44
CA GLU A 138 0.18 20.03 -6.48
C GLU A 138 0.79 19.65 -5.13
N GLN A 139 0.21 20.13 -4.02
CA GLN A 139 0.59 19.73 -2.67
C GLN A 139 0.41 18.22 -2.46
N LEU A 140 -0.74 17.68 -2.87
CA LEU A 140 -1.03 16.26 -2.74
C LEU A 140 -0.06 15.41 -3.57
N ALA A 141 0.20 15.82 -4.81
CA ALA A 141 1.18 15.18 -5.69
C ALA A 141 2.58 15.16 -5.06
N PHE A 142 3.03 16.30 -4.51
CA PHE A 142 4.30 16.40 -3.79
C PHE A 142 4.39 15.41 -2.63
N TRP A 143 3.39 15.39 -1.74
CA TRP A 143 3.41 14.52 -0.56
C TRP A 143 3.37 13.03 -0.93
N ILE A 144 2.59 12.66 -1.93
CA ILE A 144 2.53 11.27 -2.43
C ILE A 144 3.87 10.86 -3.04
N ASN A 145 4.44 11.69 -3.91
CA ASN A 145 5.72 11.37 -4.56
C ASN A 145 6.87 11.30 -3.55
N LEU A 146 6.99 12.28 -2.65
CA LEU A 146 8.01 12.31 -1.61
C LEU A 146 7.90 11.07 -0.71
N HIS A 147 6.68 10.72 -0.29
CA HIS A 147 6.43 9.51 0.48
C HIS A 147 6.89 8.25 -0.28
N ASN A 148 6.40 8.07 -1.52
CA ASN A 148 6.63 6.86 -2.28
C ASN A 148 8.10 6.66 -2.63
N VAL A 149 8.81 7.73 -3.03
CA VAL A 149 10.25 7.63 -3.28
C VAL A 149 11.04 7.38 -2.00
N SER A 150 10.64 7.98 -0.88
CA SER A 150 11.33 7.77 0.41
C SER A 150 11.23 6.33 0.88
N VAL A 151 10.04 5.73 0.79
CA VAL A 151 9.82 4.30 1.10
C VAL A 151 10.60 3.42 0.12
N MET A 152 10.58 3.73 -1.17
CA MET A 152 11.28 2.96 -2.20
C MET A 152 12.80 2.99 -2.01
N ALA A 153 13.39 4.18 -1.83
CA ALA A 153 14.82 4.36 -1.62
C ALA A 153 15.28 3.59 -0.38
N LYS A 154 14.57 3.73 0.74
CA LYS A 154 14.94 3.04 1.99
C LYS A 154 14.89 1.52 1.87
N ILE A 155 13.89 0.97 1.18
CA ILE A 155 13.82 -0.48 0.90
C ILE A 155 14.94 -0.92 -0.03
N ALA A 156 15.28 -0.11 -1.04
CA ALA A 156 16.36 -0.41 -1.98
C ALA A 156 17.73 -0.48 -1.28
N GLU A 157 18.03 0.48 -0.39
CA GLU A 157 19.28 0.53 0.39
C GLU A 157 19.48 -0.72 1.27
N ASP A 158 18.41 -1.19 1.90
CA ASP A 158 18.47 -2.32 2.85
C ASP A 158 18.20 -3.68 2.17
N TYR A 159 17.99 -3.69 0.85
CA TYR A 159 17.72 -4.92 0.08
C TYR A 159 18.95 -5.84 0.07
N PRO A 160 18.82 -7.17 0.22
CA PRO A 160 17.61 -7.99 0.18
C PRO A 160 16.90 -8.15 1.53
N LEU A 161 15.58 -7.93 1.56
CA LEU A 161 14.72 -8.11 2.74
C LEU A 161 13.29 -8.50 2.35
N SER A 162 12.68 -9.44 3.09
CA SER A 162 11.35 -9.97 2.73
C SER A 162 10.16 -9.21 3.32
N GLN A 163 10.34 -8.48 4.43
CA GLN A 163 9.26 -7.75 5.11
C GLN A 163 9.74 -6.34 5.51
N PRO A 164 9.47 -5.30 4.70
CA PRO A 164 9.82 -3.91 4.97
C PRO A 164 9.35 -3.40 6.33
N SER A 165 8.16 -3.80 6.78
CA SER A 165 7.63 -3.43 8.11
C SER A 165 8.51 -3.91 9.29
N ARG A 166 9.40 -4.90 9.09
CA ARG A 166 10.32 -5.40 10.12
C ARG A 166 11.66 -4.68 10.15
N MET A 167 11.94 -3.80 9.20
CA MET A 167 13.17 -3.01 9.17
C MET A 167 13.31 -2.19 10.46
N LYS A 168 14.55 -1.99 10.88
CA LYS A 168 14.91 -1.26 12.09
C LYS A 168 15.79 -0.09 11.69
N ILE A 169 15.20 1.10 11.71
CA ILE A 169 15.81 2.31 11.17
C ILE A 169 16.26 3.24 12.30
N GLY A 170 17.47 3.78 12.16
CA GLY A 170 18.06 4.72 13.10
C GLY A 170 18.45 4.11 14.45
N SER A 171 18.97 4.93 15.34
CA SER A 171 19.44 4.51 16.67
C SER A 171 18.32 3.97 17.57
N GLU A 172 17.09 4.39 17.33
CA GLU A 172 15.91 3.99 18.10
C GLU A 172 15.26 2.68 17.60
N ASN A 173 15.79 2.07 16.53
CA ASN A 173 15.28 0.82 15.95
C ASN A 173 13.77 0.88 15.62
N LEU A 174 13.33 2.01 15.07
CA LEU A 174 11.93 2.21 14.71
C LEU A 174 11.58 1.43 13.44
N PRO A 175 10.33 0.94 13.29
CA PRO A 175 9.83 0.38 12.04
C PRO A 175 9.97 1.39 10.89
N LEU A 176 10.12 0.89 9.65
CA LEU A 176 10.24 1.73 8.44
C LEU A 176 9.20 2.84 8.38
N ASP A 177 7.93 2.51 8.64
CA ASP A 177 6.82 3.44 8.50
C ASP A 177 6.79 4.54 9.57
N GLU A 178 7.44 4.31 10.72
CA GLU A 178 7.44 5.20 11.88
C GLU A 178 8.76 5.95 12.09
N ALA A 179 9.81 5.55 11.38
CA ALA A 179 11.13 6.16 11.49
C ALA A 179 11.18 7.54 10.81
N PRO A 180 11.65 8.59 11.48
CA PRO A 180 11.66 9.96 10.94
C PRO A 180 12.91 10.23 10.08
N PHE A 181 12.97 9.65 8.87
CA PHE A 181 14.09 9.80 7.93
C PHE A 181 13.81 10.74 6.75
N ILE A 182 12.65 11.39 6.74
CA ILE A 182 12.26 12.39 5.73
C ILE A 182 12.34 13.76 6.40
N THR A 183 12.95 14.75 5.74
CA THR A 183 13.03 16.12 6.28
C THR A 183 12.52 17.14 5.29
N VAL A 184 11.54 17.95 5.70
CA VAL A 184 10.95 19.02 4.87
C VAL A 184 10.90 20.29 5.69
N ASN A 185 11.46 21.40 5.20
CA ASN A 185 11.49 22.69 5.92
C ASN A 185 11.99 22.56 7.38
N GLY A 186 13.04 21.75 7.57
CA GLY A 186 13.65 21.46 8.88
C GLY A 186 12.79 20.60 9.83
N VAL A 187 11.66 20.04 9.38
CA VAL A 187 10.84 19.11 10.16
C VAL A 187 11.15 17.68 9.75
N ALA A 188 11.77 16.91 10.65
CA ALA A 188 11.93 15.48 10.48
C ALA A 188 10.60 14.75 10.70
N MET A 189 10.26 13.84 9.80
CA MET A 189 8.99 13.12 9.77
C MET A 189 9.15 11.72 9.19
N SER A 190 8.24 10.83 9.58
CA SER A 190 8.14 9.46 9.05
C SER A 190 7.18 9.39 7.85
N PRO A 191 7.22 8.31 7.04
CA PRO A 191 6.20 8.06 6.04
C PRO A 191 4.78 8.09 6.61
N LYS A 192 4.59 7.58 7.83
CA LYS A 192 3.31 7.66 8.56
C LYS A 192 2.90 9.07 8.90
N ASP A 193 3.83 9.91 9.35
CA ASP A 193 3.54 11.31 9.65
C ASP A 193 3.03 12.07 8.42
N ILE A 194 3.61 11.84 7.22
CA ILE A 194 3.11 12.46 5.98
C ILE A 194 1.62 12.14 5.79
N ARG A 195 1.22 10.88 6.00
CA ARG A 195 -0.18 10.48 5.82
C ARG A 195 -1.06 11.00 6.94
N THR A 196 -0.73 10.73 8.21
CA THR A 196 -1.66 10.96 9.32
C THR A 196 -1.60 12.35 9.91
N LYS A 197 -0.50 13.10 9.72
CA LYS A 197 -0.34 14.46 10.26
C LYS A 197 -0.43 15.55 9.20
N ILE A 198 -0.20 15.20 7.92
CA ILE A 198 -0.29 16.17 6.81
C ILE A 198 -1.48 15.85 5.91
N VAL A 199 -1.53 14.69 5.26
CA VAL A 199 -2.52 14.48 4.19
C VAL A 199 -3.92 14.16 4.72
N TYR A 200 -4.08 13.19 5.61
CA TYR A 200 -5.42 12.81 6.09
C TYR A 200 -6.17 13.92 6.84
N PRO A 201 -5.51 14.78 7.63
CA PRO A 201 -6.18 15.95 8.23
C PRO A 201 -6.62 17.01 7.23
N ASN A 202 -5.89 17.16 6.11
CA ASN A 202 -6.08 18.29 5.19
C ASN A 202 -6.92 17.94 3.96
N TRP A 203 -7.01 16.67 3.55
CA TRP A 203 -7.81 16.20 2.40
C TRP A 203 -8.97 15.32 2.85
N LYS A 204 -10.20 15.70 2.49
CA LYS A 204 -11.44 15.05 2.96
C LYS A 204 -11.77 13.77 2.21
N ASN A 205 -11.38 13.66 0.95
CA ASN A 205 -11.68 12.50 0.12
C ASN A 205 -10.80 11.30 0.53
N PRO A 206 -11.37 10.16 0.96
CA PRO A 206 -10.58 9.01 1.41
C PRO A 206 -9.72 8.40 0.30
N LYS A 207 -9.97 8.70 -0.99
CA LYS A 207 -9.19 8.15 -2.11
C LYS A 207 -7.69 8.46 -2.01
N VAL A 208 -7.30 9.52 -1.32
CA VAL A 208 -5.89 9.89 -1.11
C VAL A 208 -5.08 8.76 -0.45
N MET A 209 -5.70 7.90 0.36
CA MET A 209 -5.01 6.78 1.01
C MET A 209 -4.40 5.79 0.00
N TYR A 210 -4.97 5.69 -1.20
CA TYR A 210 -4.50 4.79 -2.25
C TYR A 210 -3.28 5.29 -3.01
N GLY A 211 -2.87 6.56 -2.80
CA GLY A 211 -1.63 7.11 -3.37
C GLY A 211 -0.38 6.63 -2.65
N PHE A 212 -0.50 6.22 -1.38
CA PHE A 212 0.64 5.92 -0.51
C PHE A 212 1.03 4.45 -0.55
N TRP A 213 2.06 4.13 -1.32
CA TRP A 213 2.62 2.78 -1.42
C TRP A 213 3.45 2.42 -0.20
N ARG A 214 3.21 1.23 0.39
CA ARG A 214 3.81 0.82 1.68
C ARG A 214 5.05 -0.06 1.57
N GLY A 215 5.51 -0.36 0.36
CA GLY A 215 6.61 -1.32 0.17
C GLY A 215 6.19 -2.78 0.18
N GLU A 216 4.96 -3.08 0.58
CA GLU A 216 4.44 -4.43 0.84
C GLU A 216 3.26 -4.76 -0.07
N ILE A 217 3.08 -6.03 -0.40
CA ILE A 217 2.01 -6.50 -1.28
C ILE A 217 0.63 -6.14 -0.72
N GLY A 218 0.47 -6.07 0.61
CA GLY A 218 -0.79 -5.74 1.27
C GLY A 218 -1.30 -4.31 1.09
N GLY A 219 -0.43 -3.39 0.64
CA GLY A 219 -0.76 -1.98 0.45
C GLY A 219 -1.36 -1.63 -0.93
N PRO A 220 -1.72 -0.35 -1.15
CA PRO A 220 -2.04 0.17 -2.47
C PRO A 220 -0.91 -0.11 -3.47
N SER A 221 -1.22 -0.30 -4.75
CA SER A 221 -0.19 -0.54 -5.77
C SER A 221 0.65 0.70 -6.02
N ILE A 222 1.96 0.52 -6.22
CA ILE A 222 2.79 1.57 -6.79
C ILE A 222 2.34 1.85 -8.24
N ARG A 223 2.26 3.14 -8.60
CA ARG A 223 1.99 3.60 -9.97
C ARG A 223 3.31 3.65 -10.74
N ASP A 224 3.25 3.40 -12.04
CA ASP A 224 4.41 3.50 -12.92
C ASP A 224 4.54 4.88 -13.59
N VAL A 225 3.79 5.84 -13.08
CA VAL A 225 3.82 7.26 -13.46
C VAL A 225 3.81 8.10 -12.21
N ALA A 226 4.45 9.26 -12.27
CA ALA A 226 4.49 10.20 -11.16
C ALA A 226 3.14 10.92 -10.98
N PHE A 227 2.82 11.25 -9.73
CA PHE A 227 1.66 12.10 -9.44
C PHE A 227 2.00 13.56 -9.78
N THR A 228 1.09 14.25 -10.45
CA THR A 228 1.18 15.69 -10.79
C THR A 228 -0.15 16.35 -10.46
N ALA A 229 -0.21 17.69 -10.37
CA ALA A 229 -1.48 18.36 -10.16
C ALA A 229 -2.55 18.02 -11.21
N ALA A 230 -2.13 17.69 -12.44
CA ALA A 230 -3.02 17.37 -13.55
C ALA A 230 -3.62 15.96 -13.47
N ASN A 231 -2.87 14.98 -12.97
CA ASN A 231 -3.28 13.57 -13.02
C ASN A 231 -3.65 12.97 -11.65
N VAL A 232 -3.36 13.66 -10.53
CA VAL A 232 -3.49 13.08 -9.18
C VAL A 232 -4.88 12.56 -8.88
N GLY A 233 -5.92 13.29 -9.26
CA GLY A 233 -7.31 12.87 -9.04
C GLY A 233 -7.65 11.55 -9.74
N GLU A 234 -7.28 11.44 -11.01
CA GLU A 234 -7.53 10.27 -11.87
C GLU A 234 -6.70 9.06 -11.41
N LEU A 235 -5.41 9.25 -11.15
CA LEU A 235 -4.53 8.18 -10.67
C LEU A 235 -4.99 7.63 -9.32
N LEU A 236 -5.51 8.47 -8.42
CA LEU A 236 -6.08 8.03 -7.15
C LEU A 236 -7.38 7.24 -7.35
N ASP A 237 -8.25 7.66 -8.28
CA ASP A 237 -9.47 6.92 -8.58
C ASP A 237 -9.19 5.57 -9.26
N GLU A 238 -8.18 5.48 -10.12
CA GLU A 238 -7.70 4.21 -10.66
C GLU A 238 -7.13 3.31 -9.57
N SER A 239 -6.31 3.86 -8.67
CA SER A 239 -5.71 3.13 -7.56
C SER A 239 -6.78 2.64 -6.58
N ALA A 240 -7.82 3.44 -6.34
CA ALA A 240 -8.99 3.06 -5.55
C ALA A 240 -9.72 1.88 -6.16
N ARG A 241 -10.05 1.95 -7.47
CA ARG A 241 -10.70 0.84 -8.18
C ARG A 241 -9.84 -0.41 -8.17
N GLU A 242 -8.54 -0.30 -8.44
CA GLU A 242 -7.66 -1.47 -8.45
C GLU A 242 -7.57 -2.12 -7.06
N PHE A 243 -7.37 -1.33 -6.01
CA PHE A 243 -7.21 -1.84 -4.66
C PHE A 243 -8.50 -2.43 -4.07
N VAL A 244 -9.64 -1.71 -4.18
CA VAL A 244 -10.94 -2.18 -3.67
C VAL A 244 -11.33 -3.51 -4.31
N ASN A 245 -11.04 -3.68 -5.60
CA ASN A 245 -11.40 -4.88 -6.34
C ASN A 245 -10.38 -6.03 -6.19
N ALA A 246 -9.27 -5.82 -5.50
CA ALA A 246 -8.27 -6.85 -5.25
C ALA A 246 -8.50 -7.63 -3.95
N LEU A 247 -8.05 -8.89 -3.89
CA LEU A 247 -8.14 -9.72 -2.67
C LEU A 247 -7.37 -9.15 -1.47
N ARG A 248 -6.38 -8.28 -1.73
CA ARG A 248 -5.66 -7.57 -0.68
C ARG A 248 -6.44 -6.39 -0.09
N GLY A 249 -7.42 -5.86 -0.83
CA GLY A 249 -8.27 -4.76 -0.41
C GLY A 249 -9.55 -5.24 0.25
N THR A 250 -10.31 -6.12 -0.43
CA THR A 250 -11.58 -6.65 0.06
C THR A 250 -11.77 -8.13 -0.29
N GLU A 251 -12.30 -8.90 0.65
CA GLU A 251 -12.63 -10.32 0.47
C GLU A 251 -13.79 -10.71 1.39
N LYS A 252 -14.89 -11.20 0.81
CA LYS A 252 -15.97 -11.80 1.61
C LYS A 252 -15.54 -13.16 2.18
N ARG A 253 -15.79 -13.37 3.48
CA ARG A 253 -15.72 -14.70 4.13
C ARG A 253 -16.97 -14.92 4.98
N GLY A 254 -17.85 -15.81 4.54
CA GLY A 254 -19.15 -16.01 5.19
C GLY A 254 -20.02 -14.75 5.09
N LYS A 255 -20.45 -14.20 6.23
CA LYS A 255 -21.25 -12.96 6.32
C LYS A 255 -20.41 -11.71 6.61
N THR A 256 -19.08 -11.86 6.70
CA THR A 256 -18.15 -10.80 7.06
C THR A 256 -17.36 -10.37 5.83
N LEU A 257 -17.31 -9.06 5.57
CA LEU A 257 -16.41 -8.47 4.60
C LEU A 257 -15.06 -8.25 5.27
N HIS A 258 -14.07 -9.06 4.92
CA HIS A 258 -12.70 -8.80 5.35
C HIS A 258 -12.13 -7.68 4.50
N VAL A 259 -11.56 -6.67 5.15
CA VAL A 259 -10.95 -5.52 4.48
C VAL A 259 -9.50 -5.36 4.89
N SER A 260 -8.73 -4.62 4.09
CA SER A 260 -7.33 -4.31 4.39
C SER A 260 -7.18 -3.55 5.72
N LYS A 261 -6.10 -3.82 6.44
CA LYS A 261 -5.73 -3.05 7.64
C LYS A 261 -5.46 -1.57 7.36
N ILE A 262 -5.21 -1.16 6.11
CA ILE A 262 -5.04 0.26 5.79
C ILE A 262 -6.31 1.08 6.07
N TYR A 263 -7.50 0.46 5.97
CA TYR A 263 -8.76 1.14 6.28
C TYR A 263 -8.87 1.41 7.79
N GLU A 264 -8.32 0.54 8.63
CA GLU A 264 -8.29 0.74 10.08
C GLU A 264 -7.38 1.92 10.47
N GLU A 265 -6.21 2.07 9.83
CA GLU A 265 -5.35 3.26 10.01
C GLU A 265 -6.05 4.55 9.58
N ALA A 266 -6.83 4.48 8.50
CA ALA A 266 -7.54 5.61 7.91
C ALA A 266 -8.87 5.95 8.63
N ALA A 267 -9.41 5.02 9.43
CA ALA A 267 -10.73 5.13 10.06
C ALA A 267 -10.94 6.39 10.90
N PRO A 268 -9.97 6.85 11.72
CA PRO A 268 -10.13 8.07 12.53
C PRO A 268 -10.41 9.33 11.71
N PHE A 269 -10.05 9.34 10.43
CA PHE A 269 -10.18 10.50 9.53
C PHE A 269 -11.40 10.43 8.63
N TYR A 270 -11.70 9.22 8.13
CA TYR A 270 -12.62 9.04 7.02
C TYR A 270 -13.83 8.15 7.33
N PHE A 271 -13.74 7.30 8.35
CA PHE A 271 -14.73 6.26 8.63
C PHE A 271 -15.16 6.29 10.11
N ALA A 272 -15.63 7.46 10.56
CA ALA A 272 -16.07 7.67 11.94
C ALA A 272 -17.17 6.68 12.35
N ASN A 273 -18.12 6.43 11.45
CA ASN A 273 -19.06 5.32 11.53
C ASN A 273 -18.55 4.18 10.65
N TRP A 274 -17.62 3.39 11.19
CA TRP A 274 -16.87 2.36 10.47
C TRP A 274 -17.68 1.60 9.41
N GLN A 275 -18.80 0.98 9.80
CA GLN A 275 -19.58 0.13 8.90
C GLN A 275 -20.20 0.91 7.72
N PRO A 276 -21.11 1.89 7.93
CA PRO A 276 -21.76 2.59 6.82
C PRO A 276 -20.78 3.40 5.98
N ASP A 277 -19.82 4.09 6.60
CA ASP A 277 -18.90 4.99 5.89
C ASP A 277 -17.97 4.18 4.97
N LEU A 278 -17.40 3.08 5.50
CA LEU A 278 -16.56 2.18 4.71
C LEU A 278 -17.37 1.50 3.59
N THR A 279 -18.58 1.03 3.89
CA THR A 279 -19.43 0.39 2.87
C THR A 279 -19.76 1.35 1.73
N ALA A 280 -20.07 2.61 2.04
CA ALA A 280 -20.33 3.63 1.03
C ALA A 280 -19.10 3.90 0.16
N HIS A 281 -17.93 4.07 0.79
CA HIS A 281 -16.66 4.27 0.09
C HIS A 281 -16.29 3.09 -0.81
N LEU A 282 -16.34 1.87 -0.30
CA LEU A 282 -16.05 0.67 -1.09
C LEU A 282 -17.02 0.52 -2.27
N SER A 283 -18.31 0.80 -2.06
CA SER A 283 -19.34 0.70 -3.10
C SER A 283 -19.13 1.69 -4.26
N GLN A 284 -18.48 2.83 -4.02
CA GLN A 284 -18.15 3.81 -5.07
C GLN A 284 -17.14 3.23 -6.09
N TYR A 285 -16.18 2.44 -5.61
CA TYR A 285 -15.06 1.93 -6.42
C TYR A 285 -15.17 0.44 -6.78
N ALA A 286 -16.09 -0.29 -6.14
CA ALA A 286 -16.34 -1.70 -6.39
C ALA A 286 -16.97 -1.96 -7.76
N ASN A 287 -16.49 -3.02 -8.42
CA ASN A 287 -17.11 -3.60 -9.61
C ASN A 287 -18.38 -4.39 -9.23
N ALA A 288 -19.07 -4.96 -10.21
CA ALA A 288 -20.32 -5.69 -9.96
C ALA A 288 -20.15 -6.89 -9.00
N GLU A 289 -19.05 -7.63 -9.13
CA GLU A 289 -18.73 -8.79 -8.28
C GLU A 289 -18.53 -8.35 -6.82
N VAL A 290 -17.69 -7.35 -6.57
CA VAL A 290 -17.41 -6.85 -5.22
C VAL A 290 -18.61 -6.13 -4.62
N LYS A 291 -19.43 -5.44 -5.42
CA LYS A 291 -20.71 -4.88 -4.96
C LYS A 291 -21.67 -5.97 -4.46
N ALA A 292 -21.73 -7.10 -5.16
CA ALA A 292 -22.51 -8.25 -4.71
C ALA A 292 -21.95 -8.83 -3.40
N GLU A 293 -20.63 -9.00 -3.30
CA GLU A 293 -19.98 -9.43 -2.06
C GLU A 293 -20.30 -8.50 -0.88
N ILE A 294 -20.23 -7.18 -1.08
CA ILE A 294 -20.57 -6.17 -0.07
C ILE A 294 -22.04 -6.30 0.36
N GLY A 295 -22.96 -6.43 -0.60
CA GLY A 295 -24.40 -6.56 -0.32
C GLY A 295 -24.79 -7.83 0.44
N GLU A 296 -23.96 -8.88 0.39
CA GLU A 296 -24.16 -10.14 1.10
C GLU A 296 -23.52 -10.16 2.50
N THR A 297 -22.86 -9.07 2.91
CA THR A 297 -22.18 -8.94 4.20
C THR A 297 -22.90 -7.98 5.13
N SER A 298 -22.85 -8.26 6.44
CA SER A 298 -23.46 -7.42 7.48
C SER A 298 -22.45 -6.62 8.29
N GLU A 299 -21.19 -7.03 8.26
CA GLU A 299 -20.10 -6.41 9.02
C GLU A 299 -18.80 -6.40 8.20
N ALA A 300 -17.98 -5.37 8.41
CA ALA A 300 -16.66 -5.20 7.83
C ALA A 300 -15.59 -5.35 8.92
N LYS A 301 -14.60 -6.20 8.67
CA LYS A 301 -13.51 -6.51 9.60
C LYS A 301 -12.14 -6.27 8.97
N ALA A 302 -11.39 -5.30 9.49
CA ALA A 302 -10.01 -5.08 9.11
C ALA A 302 -9.14 -6.26 9.55
N SER A 303 -8.58 -6.99 8.59
CA SER A 303 -7.81 -8.21 8.88
C SER A 303 -6.89 -8.67 7.75
N ILE A 304 -7.10 -8.19 6.53
CA ILE A 304 -6.28 -8.54 5.37
C ILE A 304 -5.03 -7.67 5.42
N TYR A 305 -3.86 -8.31 5.37
CA TYR A 305 -2.61 -7.63 5.08
C TYR A 305 -1.55 -8.67 4.68
N GLU A 306 -0.83 -8.40 3.60
CA GLU A 306 0.33 -9.19 3.18
C GLU A 306 1.59 -8.37 3.42
N TYR A 307 2.48 -8.88 4.27
CA TYR A 307 3.69 -8.18 4.70
C TYR A 307 4.90 -8.50 3.81
N ALA A 308 4.79 -9.45 2.87
CA ALA A 308 5.82 -9.68 1.88
C ALA A 308 6.11 -8.41 1.07
N VAL A 309 7.39 -8.12 0.85
CA VAL A 309 7.87 -7.00 0.04
C VAL A 309 7.25 -7.04 -1.36
N ALA A 310 6.85 -5.89 -1.89
CA ALA A 310 6.29 -5.77 -3.23
C ALA A 310 7.41 -5.76 -4.31
N ASP A 311 8.22 -6.81 -4.34
CA ASP A 311 9.30 -7.03 -5.31
C ASP A 311 9.10 -8.29 -6.17
N LEU A 312 10.03 -8.59 -7.07
CA LEU A 312 9.98 -9.82 -7.87
C LEU A 312 10.50 -11.08 -7.14
N ALA A 313 11.39 -10.93 -6.15
CA ALA A 313 12.17 -12.05 -5.60
C ALA A 313 11.86 -12.38 -4.12
N ASN A 314 10.87 -11.73 -3.51
CA ASN A 314 10.52 -11.74 -2.09
C ASN A 314 11.66 -11.29 -1.17
N GLY A 315 12.57 -10.45 -1.66
CA GLY A 315 13.77 -10.10 -0.90
C GLY A 315 14.70 -11.28 -0.65
N GLU A 316 14.69 -12.29 -1.52
CA GLU A 316 15.54 -13.47 -1.40
C GLU A 316 16.48 -13.59 -2.60
N ARG A 317 17.72 -14.00 -2.32
CA ARG A 317 18.70 -14.35 -3.34
C ARG A 317 18.71 -15.86 -3.53
N GLU A 318 18.05 -16.33 -4.59
CA GLU A 318 18.09 -17.75 -4.97
C GLU A 318 19.41 -18.06 -5.69
N PRO A 319 20.12 -19.14 -5.33
CA PRO A 319 21.39 -19.49 -5.97
C PRO A 319 21.22 -20.06 -7.39
N SER A 320 20.03 -20.56 -7.74
CA SER A 320 19.75 -21.07 -9.07
C SER A 320 19.28 -19.97 -10.01
N TYR A 321 19.91 -19.93 -11.17
CA TYR A 321 19.62 -18.99 -12.24
C TYR A 321 19.18 -19.74 -13.49
N SER A 322 18.22 -19.16 -14.19
CA SER A 322 17.77 -19.60 -15.51
C SER A 322 18.29 -18.63 -16.58
N ASN A 323 18.76 -19.19 -17.69
CA ASN A 323 19.12 -18.37 -18.85
C ASN A 323 17.84 -17.86 -19.52
N VAL A 324 17.83 -16.59 -19.90
CA VAL A 324 16.76 -16.07 -20.77
C VAL A 324 17.03 -16.55 -22.18
N VAL A 325 16.06 -17.23 -22.77
CA VAL A 325 16.14 -17.75 -24.14
C VAL A 325 15.11 -17.03 -24.99
N GLU A 326 15.57 -16.40 -26.06
CA GLU A 326 14.73 -15.77 -27.07
C GLU A 326 14.71 -16.66 -28.31
N THR A 327 13.56 -16.80 -28.96
CA THR A 327 13.47 -17.44 -30.27
C THR A 327 13.77 -16.39 -31.33
N ASP A 328 14.80 -16.59 -32.13
CA ASP A 328 15.14 -15.68 -33.22
C ASP A 328 14.12 -15.77 -34.38
N ALA A 329 14.28 -14.90 -35.38
CA ALA A 329 13.40 -14.86 -36.55
C ALA A 329 13.39 -16.17 -37.37
N ASN A 330 14.38 -17.05 -37.18
CA ASN A 330 14.51 -18.33 -37.86
C ASN A 330 13.93 -19.50 -37.02
N GLY A 331 13.47 -19.23 -35.81
CA GLY A 331 12.95 -20.25 -34.90
C GLY A 331 13.99 -20.86 -33.97
N ASP A 332 15.24 -20.40 -34.01
CA ASP A 332 16.32 -20.92 -33.16
C ASP A 332 16.32 -20.24 -31.80
N GLN A 333 16.55 -21.05 -30.76
CA GLN A 333 16.62 -20.58 -29.39
C GLN A 333 18.00 -19.99 -29.10
N VAL A 334 18.07 -18.68 -28.97
CA VAL A 334 19.28 -17.93 -28.63
C VAL A 334 19.24 -17.58 -27.14
N SER A 335 20.19 -18.12 -26.37
CA SER A 335 20.38 -17.73 -24.98
C SER A 335 20.98 -16.33 -24.91
N LYS A 336 20.33 -15.42 -24.19
CA LYS A 336 20.90 -14.12 -23.84
C LYS A 336 21.90 -14.27 -22.70
N SER A 337 22.84 -13.34 -22.60
CA SER A 337 23.80 -13.26 -21.49
C SER A 337 23.15 -12.90 -20.14
N PHE A 338 21.87 -12.51 -20.14
CA PHE A 338 21.12 -12.17 -18.95
C PHE A 338 20.52 -13.41 -18.28
N ARG A 339 20.73 -13.52 -16.96
CA ARG A 339 20.25 -14.63 -16.13
C ARG A 339 19.23 -14.10 -15.13
N ILE A 340 18.12 -14.83 -14.98
CA ILE A 340 17.05 -14.49 -14.04
C ILE A 340 17.01 -15.56 -12.94
N PRO A 341 16.92 -15.17 -11.66
CA PRO A 341 16.68 -16.12 -10.55
C PRO A 341 15.42 -16.97 -10.79
N GLY A 342 15.45 -18.25 -10.42
CA GLY A 342 14.35 -19.19 -10.65
C GLY A 342 13.01 -18.73 -10.05
N ASN A 343 13.04 -18.13 -8.87
CA ASN A 343 11.91 -17.58 -8.14
C ASN A 343 11.25 -16.41 -8.88
N VAL A 344 12.06 -15.52 -9.47
CA VAL A 344 11.58 -14.43 -10.32
C VAL A 344 10.97 -14.99 -11.60
N GLN A 345 11.64 -15.95 -12.25
CA GLN A 345 11.11 -16.59 -13.46
C GLN A 345 9.74 -17.24 -13.20
N ARG A 346 9.58 -17.93 -12.06
CA ARG A 346 8.32 -18.52 -11.64
C ARG A 346 7.22 -17.47 -11.52
N LEU A 347 7.47 -16.39 -10.77
CA LEU A 347 6.50 -15.31 -10.58
C LEU A 347 6.08 -14.67 -11.91
N VAL A 348 7.03 -14.39 -12.80
CA VAL A 348 6.77 -13.82 -14.13
C VAL A 348 5.93 -14.79 -14.98
N THR A 349 6.20 -16.09 -14.89
CA THR A 349 5.43 -17.13 -15.59
C THR A 349 3.99 -17.22 -15.07
N GLU A 350 3.80 -17.23 -13.75
CA GLU A 350 2.47 -17.22 -13.11
C GLU A 350 1.68 -15.96 -13.48
N ARG A 351 2.34 -14.79 -13.51
CA ARG A 351 1.73 -13.55 -14.01
C ARG A 351 1.30 -13.69 -15.47
N ALA A 352 2.14 -14.24 -16.35
CA ALA A 352 1.77 -14.44 -17.75
C ALA A 352 0.56 -15.36 -17.89
N GLN A 353 0.47 -16.43 -17.09
CA GLN A 353 -0.69 -17.31 -17.03
C GLN A 353 -1.95 -16.58 -16.55
N LYS A 354 -1.85 -15.74 -15.51
CA LYS A 354 -2.94 -14.87 -15.03
C LYS A 354 -3.44 -13.95 -16.16
N ILE A 355 -2.54 -13.31 -16.89
CA ILE A 355 -2.91 -12.42 -18.01
C ILE A 355 -3.60 -13.22 -19.12
N ASN A 356 -3.07 -14.39 -19.49
CA ASN A 356 -3.71 -15.27 -20.47
C ASN A 356 -5.11 -15.70 -20.03
N LYS A 357 -5.32 -15.93 -18.73
CA LYS A 357 -6.62 -16.24 -18.16
C LYS A 357 -7.60 -15.07 -18.29
N ILE A 358 -7.18 -13.84 -17.99
CA ILE A 358 -7.98 -12.61 -18.21
C ILE A 358 -8.39 -12.49 -19.68
N ILE A 359 -7.45 -12.72 -20.60
CA ILE A 359 -7.69 -12.67 -22.05
C ILE A 359 -8.74 -13.72 -22.45
N ARG A 360 -8.59 -14.97 -21.99
CA ARG A 360 -9.53 -16.07 -22.29
C ARG A 360 -10.94 -15.81 -21.74
N ARG A 361 -11.07 -15.08 -20.63
CA ARG A 361 -12.37 -14.70 -20.05
C ARG A 361 -13.05 -13.54 -20.76
N GLY A 362 -12.38 -12.89 -21.74
CA GLY A 362 -12.90 -11.68 -22.38
C GLY A 362 -12.92 -10.46 -21.45
N GLU A 363 -12.25 -10.54 -20.31
CA GLU A 363 -12.22 -9.48 -19.29
C GLU A 363 -11.16 -8.39 -19.57
N ARG A 364 -10.46 -8.48 -20.71
CA ARG A 364 -9.55 -7.45 -21.18
C ARG A 364 -10.36 -6.31 -21.80
N THR A 365 -10.87 -5.43 -20.95
CA THR A 365 -11.36 -4.12 -21.40
C THR A 365 -10.16 -3.25 -21.70
N GLY A 366 -10.02 -2.79 -22.95
CA GLY A 366 -9.11 -1.70 -23.26
C GLY A 366 -9.67 -0.44 -22.59
N THR A 367 -9.05 -0.01 -21.50
CA THR A 367 -9.35 1.30 -20.91
C THR A 367 -8.48 2.32 -21.62
N VAL A 368 -9.10 3.28 -22.31
CA VAL A 368 -8.44 4.49 -22.77
C VAL A 368 -8.56 5.50 -21.64
N THR A 369 -7.46 5.73 -20.93
CA THR A 369 -7.35 6.75 -19.89
C THR A 369 -6.85 8.04 -20.56
N PHE A 370 -7.58 9.14 -20.42
CA PHE A 370 -7.19 10.44 -20.96
C PHE A 370 -6.38 11.20 -19.90
N ILE A 371 -5.08 10.93 -19.83
CA ILE A 371 -4.20 11.62 -18.87
C ILE A 371 -3.77 12.95 -19.48
N GLY A 372 -4.33 14.06 -18.98
CA GLY A 372 -3.77 15.40 -19.17
C GLY A 372 -3.65 15.89 -20.63
N ILE A 373 -4.61 15.54 -21.50
CA ILE A 373 -4.70 16.15 -22.83
C ILE A 373 -5.60 17.39 -22.74
N ASP A 374 -5.02 18.59 -22.95
CA ASP A 374 -5.81 19.78 -23.25
C ASP A 374 -6.52 19.55 -24.59
N LEU A 375 -7.76 19.06 -24.53
CA LEU A 375 -8.60 18.95 -25.71
C LEU A 375 -8.85 20.37 -26.26
N PRO A 376 -8.67 20.62 -27.56
CA PRO A 376 -8.86 21.96 -28.11
C PRO A 376 -10.30 22.44 -27.88
N GLY A 377 -10.47 23.36 -26.93
CA GLY A 377 -11.76 24.00 -26.61
C GLY A 377 -12.23 23.88 -25.15
N GLU A 378 -11.61 23.06 -24.31
CA GLU A 378 -11.94 22.95 -22.88
C GLU A 378 -10.69 23.15 -22.02
N GLU A 379 -10.62 24.24 -21.24
CA GLU A 379 -9.75 24.28 -20.06
C GLU A 379 -10.31 23.29 -19.03
N ASN A 380 -10.03 22.00 -19.19
CA ASN A 380 -10.34 21.00 -18.18
C ASN A 380 -9.38 21.22 -17.01
N GLN A 381 -9.72 22.16 -16.13
CA GLN A 381 -9.05 22.27 -14.84
C GLN A 381 -9.26 20.92 -14.13
N PRO A 382 -8.17 20.22 -13.74
CA PRO A 382 -8.29 18.93 -13.09
C PRO A 382 -9.14 19.10 -11.83
N GLU A 383 -10.14 18.23 -11.64
CA GLU A 383 -11.02 18.27 -10.47
C GLU A 383 -10.14 18.28 -9.21
N GLN A 384 -10.31 19.30 -8.37
CA GLN A 384 -9.53 19.40 -7.15
C GLN A 384 -9.90 18.24 -6.23
N VAL A 385 -8.90 17.50 -5.78
CA VAL A 385 -9.09 16.50 -4.75
C VAL A 385 -9.28 17.27 -3.44
N GLU A 386 -10.52 17.37 -2.97
CA GLU A 386 -10.85 18.07 -1.71
C GLU A 386 -10.61 17.23 -0.47
#